data_AF-H0PTQ0-F1
#
_entry.id   AF-H0PTQ0-F1
#
_cell.length_a   1.000
_cell.length_b   1.000
_cell.length_c   1.000
_cell.angle_alpha   90.00
_cell.angle_beta   90.00
_cell.angle_gamma   90.00
#
_symmetry.space_group_name_H-M   'P 1'
#
loop_
_entity.id
_entity.type
_entity.pdbx_description
1 polymer ?
#
loop_
_entity_poly.entity_id
_entity_poly.type
_entity_poly.pdbx_seq_one_letter_code
_entity_poly.pdbx_strand_id
1 'polypeptide(L)'
;MSTITSTTVPAGSGSFSGWRLMFRLAGIFNIAVAIPLWIAPVALSKLFGFEPVPVDILYTDLFAVLVIAFGIGYWRIGADPLRNRPIVEMGILGKLLVVLVGYQHFVAGTTNLPFAALVTGDLVWAWFFWRYLRTHPEGA
;
A
#
# COMPACT_ATOMS: atom_id res chain seq x y z
N MET A 1 43.89 36.38 22.82
CA MET A 1 43.46 34.99 23.03
C MET A 1 41.96 34.97 22.81
N SER A 2 41.50 34.71 21.59
CA SER A 2 40.08 34.79 21.21
C SER A 2 39.49 33.39 21.15
N THR A 3 38.54 33.12 22.05
CA THR A 3 37.80 31.87 22.17
C THR A 3 36.79 31.77 21.02
N ILE A 4 36.93 30.76 20.15
CA ILE A 4 35.97 30.49 19.08
C ILE A 4 34.87 29.58 19.65
N THR A 5 33.68 30.14 19.80
CA THR A 5 32.47 29.41 20.18
C THR A 5 32.07 28.46 19.05
N SER A 6 32.18 27.15 19.27
CA SER A 6 31.63 26.14 18.35
C SER A 6 30.11 26.16 18.42
N THR A 7 29.47 26.68 17.38
CA THR A 7 28.05 26.53 17.13
C THR A 7 27.77 25.09 16.69
N THR A 8 27.14 24.31 17.56
CA THR A 8 26.53 23.03 17.18
C THR A 8 25.36 23.31 16.24
N VAL A 9 25.50 22.95 14.97
CA VAL A 9 24.39 22.91 14.02
C VAL A 9 23.40 21.85 14.50
N PRO A 10 22.10 22.17 14.70
CA PRO A 10 21.12 21.18 15.10
C PRO A 10 20.97 20.14 13.99
N ALA A 11 21.07 18.86 14.36
CA ALA A 11 20.84 17.73 13.46
C ALA A 11 19.34 17.62 13.14
N GLY A 12 18.86 18.54 12.31
CA GLY A 12 17.57 18.48 11.63
C GLY A 12 17.74 17.92 10.22
N SER A 13 18.36 16.75 10.06
CA SER A 13 18.30 16.01 8.80
C SER A 13 17.23 14.93 8.94
N GLY A 14 16.08 15.16 8.32
CA GLY A 14 14.96 14.22 8.26
C GLY A 14 15.30 12.96 7.47
N SER A 15 16.17 12.12 8.02
CA SER A 15 16.42 10.77 7.52
C SER A 15 15.13 9.97 7.68
N PHE A 16 14.43 9.73 6.57
CA PHE A 16 13.35 8.75 6.55
C PHE A 16 13.97 7.38 6.78
N SER A 17 13.66 6.74 7.92
CA SER A 17 14.02 5.34 8.10
C SER A 17 13.43 4.52 6.94
N GLY A 18 14.14 3.49 6.48
CA GLY A 18 13.71 2.68 5.33
C GLY A 18 12.29 2.14 5.47
N TRP A 19 11.87 1.82 6.70
CA TRP A 19 10.49 1.40 7.00
C TRP A 19 9.45 2.49 6.76
N ARG A 20 9.72 3.74 7.16
CA ARG A 20 8.80 4.86 6.93
C ARG A 20 8.61 5.13 5.44
N LEU A 21 9.71 5.08 4.67
CA LEU A 21 9.63 5.19 3.21
C LEU A 21 8.85 4.01 2.61
N MET A 22 9.12 2.79 3.05
CA MET A 22 8.44 1.58 2.59
C MET A 22 6.90 1.67 2.77
N PHE A 23 6.40 2.12 3.92
CA PHE A 23 4.97 2.32 4.13
C PHE A 23 4.38 3.42 3.24
N ARG A 24 5.12 4.51 3.00
CA ARG A 24 4.67 5.57 2.08
C ARG A 24 4.58 5.08 0.64
N LEU A 25 5.55 4.27 0.20
CA LEU A 25 5.52 3.65 -1.13
C LEU A 25 4.33 2.69 -1.27
N ALA A 26 4.01 1.92 -0.24
CA ALA A 26 2.79 1.10 -0.23
C ALA A 26 1.52 1.97 -0.33
N GLY A 27 1.50 3.13 0.34
CA GLY A 27 0.40 4.10 0.23
C GLY A 27 0.26 4.68 -1.18
N ILE A 28 1.37 5.08 -1.80
CA ILE A 28 1.42 5.58 -3.17
C ILE A 28 0.96 4.51 -4.15
N PHE A 29 1.40 3.25 -4.00
CA PHE A 29 0.96 2.14 -4.82
C PHE A 29 -0.57 1.98 -4.78
N ASN A 30 -1.17 1.95 -3.59
CA ASN A 30 -2.62 1.85 -3.43
C ASN A 30 -3.35 3.01 -4.13
N ILE A 31 -2.89 4.25 -3.95
CA ILE A 31 -3.50 5.43 -4.58
C ILE A 31 -3.33 5.38 -6.12
N ALA A 32 -2.17 4.98 -6.61
CA ALA A 32 -1.87 4.87 -8.03
C ALA A 32 -2.72 3.80 -8.74
N VAL A 33 -3.14 2.76 -8.03
CA VAL A 33 -4.09 1.76 -8.54
C VAL A 33 -5.53 2.26 -8.44
N ALA A 34 -5.89 2.86 -7.31
CA ALA A 34 -7.27 3.23 -7.04
C ALA A 34 -7.77 4.43 -7.85
N ILE A 35 -6.91 5.45 -8.10
CA ILE A 35 -7.32 6.63 -8.87
C ILE A 35 -7.76 6.24 -10.29
N PRO A 36 -6.95 5.52 -11.10
CA PRO A 36 -7.39 5.07 -12.42
C PRO A 36 -8.62 4.17 -12.37
N LEU A 37 -8.73 3.33 -11.34
CA LEU A 37 -9.90 2.47 -11.15
C LEU A 37 -11.17 3.27 -10.89
N TRP A 38 -11.07 4.40 -10.18
CA TRP A 38 -12.22 5.25 -9.87
C TRP A 38 -12.62 6.15 -11.04
N ILE A 39 -11.67 6.84 -11.67
CA ILE A 39 -11.99 7.87 -12.68
C ILE A 39 -12.05 7.33 -14.10
N ALA A 40 -11.45 6.16 -14.36
CA ALA A 40 -11.34 5.57 -15.69
C ALA A 40 -11.40 4.02 -15.68
N PRO A 41 -12.38 3.40 -15.00
CA PRO A 41 -12.43 1.94 -14.81
C PRO A 41 -12.46 1.16 -16.13
N VAL A 42 -13.15 1.68 -17.16
CA VAL A 42 -13.22 1.05 -18.48
C VAL A 42 -11.86 1.08 -19.19
N ALA A 43 -11.16 2.22 -19.15
CA ALA A 43 -9.85 2.34 -19.78
C ALA A 43 -8.81 1.46 -19.07
N LEU A 44 -8.86 1.42 -17.74
CA LEU A 44 -8.02 0.54 -16.94
C LEU A 44 -8.32 -0.94 -17.26
N SER A 45 -9.58 -1.34 -17.29
CA SER A 45 -9.98 -2.72 -17.59
C SER A 45 -9.51 -3.16 -18.98
N LYS A 46 -9.59 -2.28 -19.98
CA LYS A 46 -9.04 -2.53 -21.32
C LYS A 46 -7.52 -2.66 -21.31
N LEU A 47 -6.82 -1.81 -20.55
CA LEU A 47 -5.36 -1.89 -20.40
C LEU A 47 -4.92 -3.22 -19.79
N PHE A 48 -5.69 -3.73 -18.82
CA PHE A 48 -5.47 -5.04 -18.22
C PHE A 48 -5.99 -6.20 -19.08
N GLY A 49 -6.64 -5.95 -20.23
CA GLY A 49 -7.12 -6.99 -21.15
C GLY A 49 -8.34 -7.77 -20.66
N PHE A 50 -9.24 -7.13 -19.90
CA PHE A 50 -10.49 -7.74 -19.47
C PHE A 50 -11.53 -7.79 -20.60
N GLU A 51 -12.09 -8.98 -20.84
CA GLU A 51 -13.12 -9.25 -21.85
C GLU A 51 -14.14 -10.28 -21.29
N PRO A 52 -15.44 -9.93 -21.13
CA PRO A 52 -16.00 -8.58 -21.25
C PRO A 52 -15.52 -7.67 -20.10
N VAL A 53 -15.58 -6.36 -20.31
CA VAL A 53 -15.20 -5.37 -19.29
C VAL A 53 -16.12 -5.50 -18.05
N PRO A 54 -15.61 -5.94 -16.88
CA PRO A 54 -16.43 -6.14 -15.69
C PRO A 54 -16.54 -4.80 -14.95
N VAL A 55 -17.54 -3.99 -15.31
CA VAL A 55 -17.75 -2.68 -14.67
C VAL A 55 -19.15 -2.58 -14.11
N ASP A 56 -19.34 -3.19 -12.95
CA ASP A 56 -20.33 -2.66 -12.00
C ASP A 56 -19.72 -1.40 -11.39
N ILE A 57 -20.15 -0.24 -11.89
CA ILE A 57 -19.59 1.07 -11.50
C ILE A 57 -19.71 1.31 -10.00
N LEU A 58 -20.84 0.92 -9.39
CA LEU A 58 -21.05 1.14 -7.96
C LEU A 58 -20.03 0.36 -7.12
N TYR A 59 -19.89 -0.95 -7.38
CA TYR A 59 -18.93 -1.76 -6.61
C TYR A 59 -17.48 -1.40 -6.94
N THR A 60 -17.20 -0.98 -8.17
CA THR A 60 -15.87 -0.52 -8.58
C THR A 60 -15.49 0.76 -7.83
N ASP A 61 -16.40 1.73 -7.75
CA ASP A 61 -16.19 2.99 -7.01
C ASP A 61 -16.02 2.74 -5.52
N LEU A 62 -16.87 1.91 -4.92
CA LEU A 62 -16.78 1.52 -3.51
C LEU A 62 -15.45 0.82 -3.20
N PHE A 63 -15.00 -0.07 -4.07
CA PHE A 63 -13.70 -0.72 -3.92
C PHE A 63 -12.56 0.30 -4.05
N ALA A 64 -12.60 1.19 -5.05
CA ALA A 64 -11.57 2.20 -5.25
C ALA A 64 -11.42 3.14 -4.04
N VAL A 65 -12.52 3.63 -3.46
CA VAL A 65 -12.44 4.49 -2.26
C VAL A 65 -11.93 3.73 -1.03
N LEU A 66 -12.21 2.43 -0.91
CA LEU A 66 -11.63 1.59 0.12
C LEU A 66 -10.11 1.44 -0.07
N VAL A 67 -9.65 1.21 -1.30
CA VAL A 67 -8.20 1.13 -1.60
C VAL A 67 -7.49 2.46 -1.31
N ILE A 68 -8.14 3.60 -1.60
CA ILE A 68 -7.66 4.94 -1.21
C ILE A 68 -7.55 5.06 0.32
N ALA A 69 -8.56 4.60 1.07
CA ALA A 69 -8.52 4.62 2.53
C ALA A 69 -7.34 3.82 3.10
N PHE A 70 -7.04 2.64 2.53
CA PHE A 70 -5.81 1.91 2.85
C PHE A 70 -4.55 2.71 2.51
N GLY A 71 -4.52 3.38 1.35
CA GLY A 71 -3.40 4.25 0.95
C GLY A 71 -3.12 5.36 1.96
N ILE A 72 -4.17 6.04 2.44
CA ILE A 72 -4.09 7.05 3.51
C ILE A 72 -3.62 6.41 4.82
N GLY A 73 -4.13 5.22 5.16
CA GLY A 73 -3.69 4.44 6.31
C GLY A 73 -2.17 4.20 6.28
N TYR A 74 -1.63 3.75 5.16
CA TYR A 74 -0.20 3.49 5.02
C TYR A 74 0.65 4.77 5.05
N TRP A 75 0.13 5.89 4.55
CA TRP A 75 0.78 7.19 4.71
C TRP A 75 0.89 7.58 6.19
N ARG A 76 -0.16 7.34 6.99
CA ARG A 76 -0.15 7.55 8.45
C ARG A 76 0.84 6.62 9.16
N ILE A 77 0.89 5.34 8.77
CA ILE A 77 1.93 4.42 9.27
C ILE A 77 3.32 4.97 8.94
N GLY A 78 3.58 5.43 7.72
CA GLY A 78 4.87 6.02 7.36
C GLY A 78 5.24 7.27 8.17
N ALA A 79 4.26 7.97 8.74
CA ALA A 79 4.50 9.08 9.67
C ALA A 79 4.92 8.57 11.06
N ASP A 80 4.26 7.54 11.59
CA ASP A 80 4.60 6.93 12.88
C ASP A 80 4.24 5.43 12.88
N PRO A 81 5.18 4.54 12.52
CA PRO A 81 4.89 3.12 12.37
C PRO A 81 4.53 2.41 13.68
N LEU A 82 5.12 2.84 14.81
CA LEU A 82 4.89 2.24 16.13
C LEU A 82 3.48 2.58 16.62
N ARG A 83 3.08 3.85 16.53
CA ARG A 83 1.73 4.29 16.94
C ARG A 83 0.63 3.67 16.09
N ASN A 84 0.89 3.42 14.81
CA ASN A 84 -0.10 2.92 13.87
C ASN A 84 0.01 1.39 13.65
N ARG A 85 0.61 0.66 14.59
CA ARG A 85 0.76 -0.80 14.52
C ARG A 85 -0.54 -1.56 14.20
N PRO A 86 -1.72 -1.25 14.79
CA PRO A 86 -2.96 -1.93 14.41
C PRO A 86 -3.35 -1.73 12.94
N ILE A 87 -2.97 -0.60 12.33
CA ILE A 87 -3.19 -0.35 10.90
C ILE A 87 -2.23 -1.20 10.05
N VAL A 88 -1.02 -1.49 10.53
CA VAL A 88 -0.10 -2.44 9.86
C VAL A 88 -0.72 -3.83 9.81
N GLU A 89 -1.27 -4.31 10.92
CA GLU A 89 -1.91 -5.62 11.03
C GLU A 89 -3.15 -5.72 10.12
N MET A 90 -4.03 -4.71 10.17
CA MET A 90 -5.17 -4.60 9.25
C MET A 90 -4.71 -4.51 7.79
N GLY A 91 -3.57 -3.86 7.52
CA GLY A 91 -2.96 -3.79 6.21
C GLY A 91 -2.52 -5.15 5.69
N ILE A 92 -1.92 -5.99 6.53
CA ILE A 92 -1.56 -7.37 6.18
C ILE A 92 -2.82 -8.17 5.86
N LEU A 93 -3.81 -8.14 6.75
CA LEU A 93 -5.07 -8.87 6.55
C LEU A 93 -5.76 -8.45 5.25
N GLY A 94 -5.94 -7.16 5.03
CA GLY A 94 -6.59 -6.63 3.83
C GLY A 94 -5.87 -7.05 2.55
N LYS A 95 -4.54 -6.96 2.52
CA LYS A 95 -3.73 -7.38 1.37
C LYS A 95 -3.82 -8.87 1.09
N LEU A 96 -3.76 -9.72 2.13
CA LEU A 96 -3.91 -11.16 1.97
C LEU A 96 -5.31 -11.55 1.47
N LEU A 97 -6.36 -10.85 1.91
CA LEU A 97 -7.72 -11.05 1.41
C LEU A 97 -7.85 -10.65 -0.07
N VAL A 98 -7.23 -9.54 -0.49
CA VAL A 98 -7.20 -9.14 -1.92
C VAL A 98 -6.46 -10.18 -2.76
N VAL A 99 -5.31 -10.68 -2.30
CA VAL A 99 -4.56 -11.75 -2.97
C VAL A 99 -5.42 -13.02 -3.09
N LEU A 100 -6.05 -13.44 -1.99
CA LEU A 100 -6.89 -14.64 -1.96
C LEU A 100 -8.02 -14.54 -2.99
N VAL A 101 -8.80 -13.46 -2.95
CA VAL A 101 -9.93 -13.25 -3.87
C VAL A 101 -9.43 -13.11 -5.31
N GLY A 102 -8.35 -12.35 -5.54
CA GLY A 102 -7.82 -12.16 -6.87
C GLY A 102 -7.34 -13.44 -7.52
N TYR A 103 -6.65 -14.31 -6.77
CA TYR A 103 -6.23 -15.62 -7.26
C TYR A 103 -7.39 -16.61 -7.40
N GLN A 104 -8.42 -16.54 -6.56
CA GLN A 104 -9.65 -17.32 -6.78
C GLN A 104 -10.28 -17.01 -8.14
N HIS A 105 -10.41 -15.71 -8.48
CA HIS A 105 -10.92 -15.30 -9.78
C HIS A 105 -10.01 -15.72 -10.94
N PHE A 106 -8.69 -15.70 -10.74
CA PHE A 106 -7.72 -16.11 -11.76
C PHE A 106 -7.81 -17.60 -12.05
N VAL A 107 -7.85 -18.44 -11.01
CA VAL A 107 -8.03 -19.89 -11.16
C VAL A 107 -9.39 -20.24 -11.75
N ALA A 108 -10.44 -19.47 -11.43
CA ALA A 108 -11.77 -19.64 -12.02
C ALA A 108 -11.87 -19.14 -13.48
N GLY A 109 -10.82 -18.54 -14.06
CA GLY A 109 -10.82 -18.02 -15.43
C GLY A 109 -11.64 -16.75 -15.63
N THR A 110 -12.04 -16.07 -14.55
CA THR A 110 -12.85 -14.83 -14.58
C THR A 110 -11.99 -13.55 -14.62
N THR A 111 -10.67 -13.70 -14.56
CA THR A 111 -9.68 -12.65 -14.73
C THR A 111 -8.44 -13.22 -15.41
N ASN A 112 -7.42 -12.40 -15.62
CA ASN A 112 -6.26 -12.71 -16.43
C ASN A 112 -4.93 -12.52 -15.68
N LEU A 113 -3.82 -12.85 -16.36
CA LEU A 113 -2.48 -12.81 -15.78
C LEU A 113 -2.05 -11.39 -15.36
N PRO A 114 -2.31 -10.30 -16.15
CA PRO A 114 -2.05 -8.94 -15.71
C PRO A 114 -2.69 -8.58 -14.35
N PHE A 115 -3.94 -8.97 -14.12
CA PHE A 115 -4.60 -8.74 -12.83
C PHE A 115 -3.99 -9.60 -11.71
N ALA A 116 -3.67 -10.87 -11.98
CA ALA A 116 -2.98 -11.72 -11.01
C ALA A 116 -1.60 -11.15 -10.61
N ALA A 117 -0.88 -10.57 -11.57
CA ALA A 117 0.39 -9.87 -11.32
C ALA A 117 0.18 -8.62 -10.44
N LEU A 118 -0.88 -7.84 -10.68
CA LEU A 118 -1.22 -6.68 -9.87
C LEU A 118 -1.46 -7.06 -8.39
N VAL A 119 -2.31 -8.06 -8.12
CA VAL A 119 -2.60 -8.49 -6.74
C VAL A 119 -1.40 -9.18 -6.09
N THR A 120 -0.46 -9.72 -6.87
CA THR A 120 0.81 -10.22 -6.33
C THR A 120 1.65 -9.10 -5.69
N GLY A 121 1.51 -7.86 -6.17
CA GLY A 121 2.09 -6.69 -5.52
C GLY A 121 1.62 -6.53 -4.06
N ASP A 122 0.35 -6.85 -3.76
CA ASP A 122 -0.16 -6.83 -2.39
C ASP A 122 0.48 -7.89 -1.50
N LEU A 123 0.84 -9.06 -2.04
CA LEU A 123 1.57 -10.08 -1.29
C LEU A 123 2.96 -9.59 -0.89
N VAL A 124 3.65 -8.88 -1.80
CA VAL A 124 4.97 -8.28 -1.53
C VAL A 124 4.86 -7.25 -0.41
N TRP A 125 3.87 -6.36 -0.47
CA TRP A 125 3.66 -5.37 0.58
C TRP A 125 3.28 -6.00 1.93
N ALA A 126 2.40 -7.01 1.93
CA ALA A 126 2.03 -7.74 3.15
C ALA A 126 3.25 -8.41 3.80
N TRP A 127 4.15 -8.99 3.01
CA TRP A 127 5.39 -9.57 3.50
C TRP A 127 6.30 -8.53 4.18
N PHE A 128 6.45 -7.35 3.58
CA PHE A 128 7.22 -6.26 4.20
C PHE A 128 6.58 -5.77 5.51
N PHE A 129 5.27 -5.64 5.56
CA PHE A 129 4.55 -5.25 6.78
C PHE A 129 4.75 -6.27 7.90
N TRP A 130 4.65 -7.56 7.57
CA TRP A 130 4.94 -8.64 8.50
C TRP A 130 6.39 -8.60 9.00
N ARG A 131 7.36 -8.37 8.10
CA ARG A 131 8.78 -8.23 8.46
C ARG A 131 9.01 -7.04 9.39
N TYR A 132 8.31 -5.93 9.18
CA TYR A 132 8.35 -4.78 10.08
C TYR A 132 7.87 -5.17 11.49
N LEU A 133 6.71 -5.83 11.62
CA LEU A 133 6.18 -6.26 12.92
C LEU A 133 7.09 -7.26 13.65
N ARG A 134 7.76 -8.15 12.89
CA ARG A 134 8.72 -9.12 13.44
C ARG A 134 10.00 -8.48 13.96
N THR A 135 10.43 -7.37 13.35
CA THR A 135 11.66 -6.66 13.73
C THR A 135 11.43 -5.57 14.78
N HIS A 136 10.16 -5.22 15.05
CA HIS A 136 9.73 -4.25 16.06
C HIS A 136 8.61 -4.87 16.91
N PRO A 137 8.90 -5.85 17.78
CA PRO A 137 7.88 -6.46 18.63
C PRO A 137 7.29 -5.45 19.62
N GLU A 138 6.09 -5.72 20.12
CA GLU A 138 5.45 -4.87 21.13
C GLU A 138 6.27 -4.88 22.42
N GLY A 139 6.55 -3.69 22.97
CA GLY A 139 7.27 -3.54 24.24
C GLY A 139 8.80 -3.61 24.15
N ALA A 140 9.38 -3.58 22.94
CA ALA A 140 10.82 -3.39 22.73
C ALA A 140 11.23 -1.90 22.66
#